data_AF-A0A8T5UFS2-F1
#
_entry.id   AF-A0A8T5UFS2-F1
#
_cell.length_a   1.000
_cell.length_b   1.000
_cell.length_c   1.000
_cell.angle_alpha   90.00
_cell.angle_beta   90.00
_cell.angle_gamma   90.00
#
_symmetry.space_group_name_H-M   'P 1'
#
loop_
_entity.id
_entity.type
_entity.pdbx_description
1 polymer ?
#
loop_
_entity_poly.entity_id
_entity_poly.type
_entity_poly.pdbx_seq_one_letter_code
_entity_poly.pdbx_strand_id
1 'polypeptide(L)'
;MATIRAEPNILENYTFFVIPSWSNLLGYPSLGSYSNHNVSKISQDLVIFFSGADCSVQIEKGTLYYLFGLGYYYTKFELQSGRYITDNRQLTGLVLSDFVYDHLSTSKNVTLENDRDVIVSENLFMLPIDLSFKSENTRTFIQGTLMRNLFIPYKDIILEFMETLRNPQSFQVDKTGPILLSTHWDSYNQILVSSEMENEMKTNYLSLTAGLNQITFDSKKHLEQCFSHQNLQYIEELVLKLKRVYSTIDYDPMYLFSILINAALRFRLEISSSNVQKVERRNEKMPKESIFLSAEPRMNSLVDWPENFRRRTKIELETSVVQVKSKIYQPKEAEKEPIRVKEFRGEQEVFKIRSMKRPVVEVKTLPIIPTSNSLDILLVIKDIVDKDYDIKSIGRALEIARDYIKSMILHSNVLWEMSRYVNLYQRVEPNVGLGSKEKFELVEQIDKWINLMSKIQLS
;
A
#
# COMPACT_ATOMS: atom_id res chain seq x y z
N MET A 1 -25.68 -36.82 22.65
CA MET A 1 -26.72 -36.02 21.95
C MET A 1 -26.00 -34.97 21.15
N ALA A 2 -25.88 -35.16 19.84
CA ALA A 2 -25.29 -34.16 18.95
C ALA A 2 -26.29 -33.01 18.81
N THR A 3 -26.00 -31.86 19.42
CA THR A 3 -26.66 -30.61 19.07
C THR A 3 -26.39 -30.36 17.60
N ILE A 4 -27.43 -30.47 16.77
CA ILE A 4 -27.40 -30.04 15.37
C ILE A 4 -27.11 -28.54 15.41
N ARG A 5 -25.84 -28.15 15.31
CA ARG A 5 -25.49 -26.75 15.05
C ARG A 5 -26.06 -26.46 13.67
N ALA A 6 -26.97 -25.48 13.59
CA ALA A 6 -27.44 -24.99 12.31
C ALA A 6 -26.21 -24.63 11.44
N GLU A 7 -26.23 -25.03 10.17
CA GLU A 7 -25.11 -24.73 9.28
C GLU A 7 -24.89 -23.21 9.20
N PRO A 8 -23.64 -22.73 9.21
CA PRO A 8 -23.36 -21.32 9.08
C PRO A 8 -23.89 -20.78 7.76
N ASN A 9 -24.63 -19.69 7.82
CA ASN A 9 -25.11 -19.01 6.63
C ASN A 9 -24.01 -18.12 6.05
N ILE A 10 -23.54 -18.45 4.84
CA ILE A 10 -22.56 -17.64 4.11
C ILE A 10 -23.32 -16.55 3.37
N LEU A 11 -23.02 -15.28 3.68
CA LEU A 11 -23.68 -14.13 3.09
C LEU A 11 -22.78 -13.53 2.01
N GLU A 12 -23.25 -13.48 0.77
CA GLU A 12 -22.54 -12.75 -0.30
C GLU A 12 -22.50 -11.26 0.01
N ASN A 13 -21.29 -10.72 0.07
CA ASN A 13 -21.05 -9.33 0.38
C ASN A 13 -19.73 -8.86 -0.28
N TYR A 14 -19.89 -8.16 -1.40
CA TYR A 14 -18.77 -7.65 -2.19
C TYR A 14 -18.26 -6.34 -1.59
N THR A 15 -17.20 -6.44 -0.77
CA THR A 15 -16.59 -5.29 -0.09
C THR A 15 -15.10 -5.20 -0.35
N PHE A 16 -14.60 -3.96 -0.39
CA PHE A 16 -13.20 -3.65 -0.27
C PHE A 16 -12.89 -3.38 1.20
N PHE A 17 -12.01 -4.19 1.77
CA PHE A 17 -11.75 -4.26 3.21
C PHE A 17 -10.25 -4.14 3.46
N VAL A 18 -9.83 -3.17 4.27
CA VAL A 18 -8.41 -2.91 4.53
C VAL A 18 -8.16 -2.65 6.01
N ILE A 19 -7.22 -3.41 6.60
CA ILE A 19 -6.67 -3.17 7.93
C ILE A 19 -5.31 -2.48 7.75
N PRO A 20 -5.19 -1.18 8.09
CA PRO A 20 -3.97 -0.38 7.86
C PRO A 20 -2.71 -0.91 8.55
N SER A 21 -2.88 -1.52 9.73
CA SER A 21 -1.81 -2.17 10.48
C SER A 21 -2.35 -3.33 11.30
N TRP A 22 -1.97 -4.55 10.89
CA TRP A 22 -2.36 -5.79 11.55
C TRP A 22 -1.86 -5.87 13.00
N SER A 23 -0.58 -5.55 13.21
CA SER A 23 0.03 -5.55 14.54
C SER A 23 -0.63 -4.50 15.43
N ASN A 24 -0.92 -3.29 14.93
CA ASN A 24 -1.60 -2.28 15.74
C ASN A 24 -2.98 -2.75 16.18
N LEU A 25 -3.75 -3.34 15.26
CA LEU A 25 -5.07 -3.91 15.55
C LEU A 25 -4.98 -4.94 16.69
N LEU A 26 -3.98 -5.83 16.64
CA LEU A 26 -3.80 -6.87 17.65
C LEU A 26 -3.10 -6.38 18.93
N GLY A 27 -2.70 -5.11 19.00
CA GLY A 27 -1.93 -4.57 20.13
C GLY A 27 -0.51 -5.12 20.20
N TYR A 28 0.15 -5.23 19.06
CA TYR A 28 1.52 -5.70 18.87
C TYR A 28 1.78 -7.02 19.64
N PRO A 29 1.24 -8.16 19.18
CA PRO A 29 1.46 -9.43 19.85
C PRO A 29 2.89 -9.98 19.64
N SER A 30 3.49 -9.71 18.46
CA SER A 30 4.84 -10.14 18.09
C SER A 30 5.37 -9.28 16.96
N LEU A 31 6.70 -9.14 16.88
CA LEU A 31 7.38 -8.61 15.69
C LEU A 31 7.66 -9.72 14.64
N GLY A 32 7.56 -10.98 15.06
CA GLY A 32 7.86 -12.15 14.24
C GLY A 32 9.36 -12.36 14.00
N SER A 33 9.65 -13.29 13.11
CA SER A 33 11.00 -13.55 12.63
C SER A 33 10.96 -13.74 11.11
N TYR A 34 12.07 -13.48 10.44
CA TYR A 34 12.20 -13.64 9.01
C TYR A 34 13.55 -14.28 8.71
N SER A 35 13.54 -15.38 7.95
CA SER A 35 14.74 -16.16 7.63
C SER A 35 15.60 -16.50 8.86
N ASN A 36 14.96 -16.94 9.96
CA ASN A 36 15.58 -17.26 11.25
C ASN A 36 16.22 -16.07 11.99
N HIS A 37 15.89 -14.84 11.61
CA HIS A 37 16.29 -13.62 12.31
C HIS A 37 15.10 -12.92 12.94
N ASN A 38 15.26 -12.43 14.17
CA ASN A 38 14.23 -11.64 14.82
C ASN A 38 14.06 -10.31 14.08
N VAL A 39 12.80 -9.95 13.82
CA VAL A 39 12.47 -8.64 13.26
C VAL A 39 12.69 -7.59 14.34
N SER A 40 13.44 -6.54 14.01
CA SER A 40 13.73 -5.45 14.94
C SER A 40 12.64 -4.39 14.95
N LYS A 41 12.00 -4.15 13.79
CA LYS A 41 11.02 -3.07 13.61
C LYS A 41 10.07 -3.38 12.47
N ILE A 42 8.78 -3.11 12.67
CA ILE A 42 7.78 -3.15 11.60
C ILE A 42 7.41 -1.72 11.21
N SER A 43 7.69 -1.36 9.96
CA SER A 43 7.31 -0.06 9.41
C SER A 43 5.87 -0.06 8.93
N GLN A 44 5.44 -1.11 8.23
CA GLN A 44 4.09 -1.26 7.67
C GLN A 44 3.72 -2.74 7.67
N ASP A 45 2.45 -3.04 7.93
CA ASP A 45 1.90 -4.41 7.96
C ASP A 45 0.40 -4.38 7.61
N LEU A 46 0.15 -4.09 6.34
CA LEU A 46 -1.17 -3.85 5.77
C LEU A 46 -1.85 -5.18 5.40
N VAL A 47 -3.16 -5.29 5.66
CA VAL A 47 -3.99 -6.39 5.14
C VAL A 47 -5.06 -5.80 4.23
N ILE A 48 -5.07 -6.18 2.95
CA ILE A 48 -6.08 -5.78 1.97
C ILE A 48 -6.92 -7.00 1.59
N PHE A 49 -8.23 -6.86 1.47
CA PHE A 49 -9.15 -7.85 0.93
C PHE A 49 -10.10 -7.24 -0.09
N PHE A 50 -10.25 -7.92 -1.22
CA PHE A 50 -11.47 -7.86 -2.04
C PHE A 50 -12.35 -9.04 -1.62
N SER A 51 -13.28 -8.77 -0.71
CA SER A 51 -14.19 -9.77 -0.14
C SER A 51 -15.34 -10.06 -1.10
N GLY A 52 -15.80 -11.31 -1.10
CA GLY A 52 -17.05 -11.71 -1.74
C GLY A 52 -18.09 -12.26 -0.77
N ALA A 53 -17.70 -12.69 0.44
CA ALA A 53 -18.64 -13.23 1.42
C ALA A 53 -18.16 -13.08 2.87
N ASP A 54 -19.12 -12.98 3.79
CA ASP A 54 -18.87 -13.01 5.23
C ASP A 54 -19.78 -14.03 5.93
N CYS A 55 -19.31 -14.57 7.06
CA CYS A 55 -20.15 -15.41 7.92
C CYS A 55 -19.69 -15.36 9.39
N SER A 56 -20.59 -15.76 10.29
CA SER A 56 -20.29 -15.90 11.71
C SER A 56 -20.58 -17.33 12.18
N VAL A 57 -19.64 -17.91 12.93
CA VAL A 57 -19.71 -19.28 13.45
C VAL A 57 -19.56 -19.24 14.95
N GLN A 58 -20.55 -19.80 15.66
CA GLN A 58 -20.48 -19.92 17.11
C GLN A 58 -19.67 -21.15 17.50
N ILE A 59 -18.66 -20.93 18.34
CA ILE A 59 -17.79 -21.97 18.90
C ILE A 59 -17.91 -21.97 20.43
N GLU A 60 -17.27 -22.93 21.10
CA GLU A 60 -17.29 -23.00 22.56
C GLU A 60 -16.60 -21.80 23.23
N LYS A 61 -15.52 -21.29 22.61
CA LYS A 61 -14.75 -20.15 23.11
C LYS A 61 -15.26 -18.79 22.61
N GLY A 62 -16.51 -18.71 22.16
CA GLY A 62 -17.10 -17.46 21.67
C GLY A 62 -17.55 -17.55 20.21
N THR A 63 -17.28 -16.52 19.41
CA THR A 63 -17.71 -16.50 18.00
C THR A 63 -16.59 -16.06 17.08
N LEU A 64 -16.53 -16.76 15.95
CA LEU A 64 -15.58 -16.49 14.88
C LEU A 64 -16.31 -15.84 13.73
N TYR A 65 -15.68 -14.81 13.19
CA TYR A 65 -16.14 -14.06 12.04
C TYR A 65 -15.19 -14.34 10.88
N TYR A 66 -15.73 -14.84 9.78
CA TYR A 66 -14.96 -15.15 8.59
C TYR A 66 -15.26 -14.14 7.49
N LEU A 67 -14.20 -13.73 6.80
CA LEU A 67 -14.27 -12.96 5.57
C LEU A 67 -13.55 -13.77 4.49
N PHE A 68 -14.23 -14.05 3.38
CA PHE A 68 -13.68 -14.83 2.26
C PHE A 68 -13.53 -13.96 1.02
N GLY A 69 -12.37 -14.08 0.37
CA GLY A 69 -12.08 -13.33 -0.84
C GLY A 69 -10.61 -13.35 -1.22
N LEU A 70 -10.19 -12.34 -1.98
CA LEU A 70 -8.79 -12.18 -2.39
C LEU A 70 -8.09 -11.25 -1.41
N GLY A 71 -7.24 -11.82 -0.57
CA GLY A 71 -6.50 -11.12 0.46
C GLY A 71 -5.01 -11.00 0.18
N TYR A 72 -4.40 -9.97 0.75
CA TYR A 72 -2.99 -9.65 0.60
C TYR A 72 -2.45 -9.07 1.90
N TYR A 73 -1.55 -9.81 2.54
CA TYR A 73 -0.82 -9.35 3.70
C TYR A 73 0.54 -8.82 3.24
N TYR A 74 0.76 -7.52 3.37
CA TYR A 74 1.99 -6.85 2.99
C TYR A 74 2.74 -6.40 4.24
N THR A 75 4.04 -6.67 4.30
CA THR A 75 4.89 -6.23 5.40
C THR A 75 6.12 -5.50 4.88
N LYS A 76 6.49 -4.43 5.59
CA LYS A 76 7.75 -3.72 5.43
C LYS A 76 8.39 -3.57 6.79
N PHE A 77 9.56 -4.18 6.97
CA PHE A 77 10.18 -4.33 8.28
C PHE A 77 11.70 -4.26 8.19
N GLU A 78 12.36 -4.21 9.35
CA GLU A 78 13.81 -4.20 9.48
C GLU A 78 14.25 -5.42 10.30
N LEU A 79 15.34 -6.06 9.90
CA LEU A 79 16.08 -7.02 10.74
C LEU A 79 17.21 -6.32 11.50
N GLN A 80 17.77 -5.28 10.89
CA GLN A 80 18.81 -4.42 11.41
C GLN A 80 18.45 -2.99 11.05
N SER A 81 18.71 -2.05 11.96
CA SER A 81 18.31 -0.65 11.80
C SER A 81 18.80 -0.06 10.47
N GLY A 82 17.90 0.59 9.74
CA GLY A 82 18.21 1.31 8.50
C GLY A 82 18.17 0.48 7.23
N ARG A 83 17.79 -0.81 7.30
CA ARG A 83 17.57 -1.66 6.11
C ARG A 83 16.16 -2.24 6.13
N TYR A 84 15.32 -1.74 5.21
CA TYR A 84 13.97 -2.23 5.03
C TYR A 84 13.94 -3.43 4.09
N ILE A 85 13.19 -4.45 4.49
CA ILE A 85 12.80 -5.62 3.71
C ILE A 85 11.29 -5.55 3.52
N THR A 86 10.83 -5.90 2.33
CA THR A 86 9.41 -6.03 1.99
C THR A 86 9.10 -7.50 1.73
N ASP A 87 8.01 -8.00 2.31
CA ASP A 87 7.50 -9.36 2.10
C ASP A 87 5.97 -9.32 1.97
N ASN A 88 5.40 -10.26 1.24
CA ASN A 88 3.96 -10.34 1.03
C ASN A 88 3.43 -11.77 1.01
N ARG A 89 2.17 -11.96 1.42
CA ARG A 89 1.47 -13.25 1.45
C ARG A 89 0.07 -13.11 0.86
N GLN A 90 -0.31 -14.05 0.00
CA GLN A 90 -1.67 -14.13 -0.52
C GLN A 90 -2.55 -14.85 0.49
N LEU A 91 -3.79 -14.40 0.65
CA LEU A 91 -4.76 -14.96 1.60
C LEU A 91 -6.07 -15.21 0.87
N THR A 92 -6.77 -16.29 1.17
CA THR A 92 -8.13 -16.54 0.66
C THR A 92 -9.21 -16.26 1.70
N GLY A 93 -8.82 -16.03 2.96
CA GLY A 93 -9.73 -15.64 4.01
C GLY A 93 -9.08 -15.03 5.24
N LEU A 94 -9.92 -14.45 6.08
CA LEU A 94 -9.57 -13.83 7.35
C LEU A 94 -10.50 -14.37 8.44
N VAL A 95 -9.93 -14.76 9.58
CA VAL A 95 -10.66 -15.25 10.76
C VAL A 95 -10.47 -14.28 11.92
N LEU A 96 -11.55 -13.64 12.33
CA LEU A 96 -11.60 -12.71 13.45
C LEU A 96 -12.31 -13.35 14.64
N SER A 97 -11.63 -13.47 15.77
CA SER A 97 -12.29 -13.76 17.04
C SER A 97 -13.14 -12.56 17.47
N ASP A 98 -14.21 -12.81 18.21
CA ASP A 98 -15.14 -11.81 18.73
C ASP A 98 -14.48 -10.60 19.40
N PHE A 99 -13.50 -10.79 20.27
CA PHE A 99 -12.81 -9.67 20.92
C PHE A 99 -12.01 -8.79 19.94
N VAL A 100 -11.45 -9.37 18.87
CA VAL A 100 -10.75 -8.60 17.81
C VAL A 100 -11.75 -7.87 16.93
N TYR A 101 -12.84 -8.55 16.57
CA TYR A 101 -13.94 -7.98 15.81
C TYR A 101 -14.60 -6.81 16.55
N ASP A 102 -14.78 -6.94 17.86
CA ASP A 102 -15.37 -5.91 18.72
C ASP A 102 -14.43 -4.71 18.85
N HIS A 103 -13.12 -4.95 18.87
CA HIS A 103 -12.14 -3.87 18.83
C HIS A 103 -12.15 -3.12 17.48
N LEU A 104 -12.36 -3.82 16.37
CA LEU A 104 -12.53 -3.18 15.05
C LEU A 104 -13.82 -2.36 14.99
N SER A 105 -14.94 -2.91 15.44
CA SER A 105 -16.26 -2.28 15.33
C SER A 105 -16.47 -1.09 16.28
N THR A 106 -15.64 -0.98 17.32
CA THR A 106 -15.63 0.17 18.26
C THR A 106 -14.52 1.17 17.95
N SER A 107 -13.75 0.96 16.88
CA SER A 107 -12.67 1.87 16.48
C SER A 107 -13.21 3.25 16.11
N LYS A 108 -12.41 4.29 16.39
CA LYS A 108 -12.83 5.68 16.16
C LYS A 108 -12.99 5.94 14.66
N ASN A 109 -14.19 6.32 14.26
CA ASN A 109 -14.48 6.77 12.91
C ASN A 109 -13.72 8.08 12.63
N VAL A 110 -12.94 8.08 11.55
CA VAL A 110 -12.13 9.21 11.09
C VAL A 110 -12.99 10.19 10.30
N THR A 111 -14.02 9.70 9.59
CA THR A 111 -14.97 10.53 8.80
C THR A 111 -16.26 9.77 8.48
N LEU A 112 -17.38 10.48 8.29
CA LEU A 112 -18.76 10.01 8.02
C LEU A 112 -19.46 9.35 9.22
N GLU A 113 -19.80 10.13 10.25
CA GLU A 113 -20.56 9.64 11.42
C GLU A 113 -21.95 9.04 11.08
N ASN A 114 -22.49 9.31 9.87
CA ASN A 114 -23.85 8.95 9.51
C ASN A 114 -23.95 7.90 8.38
N ASP A 115 -22.85 7.41 7.80
CA ASP A 115 -22.91 6.44 6.71
C ASP A 115 -22.45 5.05 7.16
N ARG A 116 -23.41 4.23 7.63
CA ARG A 116 -23.15 2.89 8.20
C ARG A 116 -22.57 1.87 7.21
N ASP A 117 -22.69 2.11 5.90
CA ASP A 117 -22.21 1.15 4.91
C ASP A 117 -20.71 1.36 4.59
N VAL A 118 -20.17 2.54 4.93
CA VAL A 118 -18.79 2.92 4.63
C VAL A 118 -18.07 3.22 5.93
N ILE A 119 -17.17 2.33 6.33
CA ILE A 119 -16.40 2.48 7.56
C ILE A 119 -15.03 3.04 7.18
N VAL A 120 -14.72 4.21 7.70
CA VAL A 120 -13.39 4.80 7.60
C VAL A 120 -12.94 5.14 9.00
N SER A 121 -12.22 4.21 9.62
CA SER A 121 -11.73 4.31 10.99
C SER A 121 -10.20 4.18 11.03
N GLU A 122 -9.61 4.40 12.20
CA GLU A 122 -8.16 4.26 12.40
C GLU A 122 -7.66 2.84 12.09
N ASN A 123 -8.48 1.81 12.35
CA ASN A 123 -8.10 0.40 12.24
C ASN A 123 -8.75 -0.31 11.04
N LEU A 124 -9.68 0.33 10.33
CA LEU A 124 -10.43 -0.29 9.25
C LEU A 124 -10.87 0.71 8.19
N PHE A 125 -10.63 0.36 6.93
CA PHE A 125 -11.36 0.92 5.79
C PHE A 125 -12.23 -0.19 5.20
N MET A 126 -13.55 -0.03 5.23
CA MET A 126 -14.49 -0.94 4.60
C MET A 126 -15.44 -0.16 3.70
N LEU A 127 -15.61 -0.65 2.48
CA LEU A 127 -16.44 -0.03 1.47
C LEU A 127 -17.14 -1.10 0.61
N PRO A 128 -18.45 -0.99 0.33
CA PRO A 128 -19.10 -1.78 -0.70
C PRO A 128 -18.48 -1.49 -2.06
N ILE A 129 -18.19 -2.54 -2.83
CA ILE A 129 -17.61 -2.37 -4.18
C ILE A 129 -18.55 -1.56 -5.07
N ASP A 130 -19.86 -1.79 -4.95
CA ASP A 130 -20.89 -1.02 -5.64
C ASP A 130 -21.38 0.14 -4.77
N LEU A 131 -21.19 1.38 -5.23
CA LEU A 131 -21.70 2.60 -4.59
C LEU A 131 -22.79 3.31 -5.38
N SER A 132 -23.39 2.68 -6.40
CA SER A 132 -24.41 3.31 -7.24
C SER A 132 -25.66 3.76 -6.49
N PHE A 133 -25.94 3.12 -5.35
CA PHE A 133 -27.07 3.46 -4.50
C PHE A 133 -26.86 4.74 -3.66
N LYS A 134 -25.62 5.26 -3.60
CA LYS A 134 -25.27 6.50 -2.89
C LYS A 134 -25.43 7.72 -3.81
N SER A 135 -25.77 8.87 -3.22
CA SER A 135 -25.82 10.14 -3.94
C SER A 135 -24.45 10.53 -4.52
N GLU A 136 -24.43 11.32 -5.58
CA GLU A 136 -23.18 11.78 -6.21
C GLU A 136 -22.26 12.55 -5.25
N ASN A 137 -22.85 13.41 -4.40
CA ASN A 137 -22.12 14.15 -3.38
C ASN A 137 -21.45 13.20 -2.36
N THR A 138 -22.20 12.20 -1.89
CA THR A 138 -21.68 11.17 -0.97
C THR A 138 -20.56 10.37 -1.62
N ARG A 139 -20.73 9.95 -2.87
CA ARG A 139 -19.71 9.22 -3.63
C ARG A 139 -18.43 10.03 -3.80
N THR A 140 -18.55 11.30 -4.17
CA THR A 140 -17.41 12.21 -4.31
C THR A 140 -16.66 12.40 -2.99
N PHE A 141 -17.38 12.53 -1.89
CA PHE A 141 -16.78 12.61 -0.55
C PHE A 141 -16.02 11.33 -0.17
N ILE A 142 -16.65 10.16 -0.37
CA ILE A 142 -16.03 8.85 -0.12
C ILE A 142 -14.76 8.70 -0.95
N GLN A 143 -14.81 9.05 -2.24
CA GLN A 143 -13.66 9.04 -3.14
C GLN A 143 -12.53 9.92 -2.63
N GLY A 144 -12.80 11.18 -2.28
CA GLY A 144 -11.78 12.10 -1.76
C GLY A 144 -11.15 11.59 -0.46
N THR A 145 -11.97 11.02 0.43
CA THR A 145 -11.53 10.46 1.71
C THR A 145 -10.62 9.24 1.51
N LEU A 146 -11.02 8.27 0.68
CA LEU A 146 -10.23 7.08 0.40
C LEU A 146 -8.96 7.42 -0.38
N MET A 147 -9.01 8.38 -1.31
CA MET A 147 -7.82 8.83 -2.01
C MET A 147 -6.78 9.37 -1.03
N ARG A 148 -7.18 10.23 -0.10
CA ARG A 148 -6.28 10.84 0.89
C ARG A 148 -5.75 9.85 1.92
N ASN A 149 -6.61 9.01 2.47
CA ASN A 149 -6.29 8.22 3.67
C ASN A 149 -5.81 6.80 3.35
N LEU A 150 -6.11 6.28 2.15
CA LEU A 150 -5.81 4.89 1.78
C LEU A 150 -5.03 4.80 0.46
N PHE A 151 -5.57 5.29 -0.65
CA PHE A 151 -4.95 5.07 -1.96
C PHE A 151 -3.64 5.83 -2.17
N ILE A 152 -3.51 7.07 -1.69
CA ILE A 152 -2.23 7.81 -1.79
C ILE A 152 -1.16 7.19 -0.86
N PRO A 153 -1.42 6.94 0.44
CA PRO A 153 -0.40 6.38 1.34
C PRO A 153 0.04 4.95 0.97
N TYR A 154 -0.87 4.13 0.43
CA TYR A 154 -0.61 2.71 0.12
C TYR A 154 -0.66 2.41 -1.37
N LYS A 155 -0.44 3.42 -2.22
CA LYS A 155 -0.54 3.33 -3.68
C LYS A 155 0.25 2.15 -4.24
N ASP A 156 1.52 2.08 -3.90
CA ASP A 156 2.45 1.10 -4.46
C ASP A 156 2.05 -0.32 -4.05
N ILE A 157 1.57 -0.51 -2.82
CA ILE A 157 1.12 -1.80 -2.29
C ILE A 157 -0.16 -2.27 -3.01
N ILE A 158 -1.10 -1.36 -3.25
CA ILE A 158 -2.34 -1.68 -3.98
C ILE A 158 -2.03 -2.02 -5.43
N LEU A 159 -1.10 -1.31 -6.07
CA LEU A 159 -0.64 -1.62 -7.42
C LEU A 159 0.05 -2.98 -7.50
N GLU A 160 0.96 -3.29 -6.56
CA GLU A 160 1.61 -4.59 -6.43
C GLU A 160 0.58 -5.72 -6.23
N PHE A 161 -0.45 -5.46 -5.42
CA PHE A 161 -1.53 -6.43 -5.23
C PHE A 161 -2.31 -6.65 -6.53
N MET A 162 -2.66 -5.59 -7.27
CA MET A 162 -3.35 -5.73 -8.56
C MET A 162 -2.49 -6.45 -9.62
N GLU A 163 -1.18 -6.22 -9.65
CA GLU A 163 -0.25 -6.99 -10.50
C GLU A 163 -0.22 -8.47 -10.11
N THR A 164 -0.20 -8.75 -8.80
CA THR A 164 -0.33 -10.10 -8.27
C THR A 164 -1.65 -10.73 -8.74
N LEU A 165 -2.77 -10.00 -8.70
CA LEU A 165 -4.06 -10.48 -9.19
C LEU A 165 -4.12 -10.69 -10.71
N ARG A 166 -3.28 -10.01 -11.50
CA ARG A 166 -3.17 -10.28 -12.94
C ARG A 166 -2.33 -11.51 -13.26
N ASN A 167 -1.41 -11.89 -12.37
CA ASN A 167 -0.59 -13.09 -12.56
C ASN A 167 -1.47 -14.37 -12.55
N PRO A 168 -1.45 -15.21 -13.60
CA PRO A 168 -2.19 -16.48 -13.61
C PRO A 168 -1.71 -17.51 -12.58
N GLN A 169 -0.51 -17.33 -12.02
CA GLN A 169 0.08 -18.22 -11.01
C GLN A 169 -0.32 -17.85 -9.58
N SER A 170 -1.02 -16.74 -9.35
CA SER A 170 -1.50 -16.37 -8.02
C SER A 170 -2.92 -16.87 -7.75
N PHE A 171 -3.25 -17.09 -6.47
CA PHE A 171 -4.57 -17.55 -6.01
C PHE A 171 -5.05 -18.84 -6.72
N GLN A 172 -4.13 -19.79 -6.92
CA GLN A 172 -4.43 -21.12 -7.46
C GLN A 172 -5.04 -22.00 -6.37
N VAL A 173 -6.31 -21.75 -6.04
CA VAL A 173 -7.02 -22.40 -4.92
C VAL A 173 -6.93 -23.93 -5.03
N ASP A 174 -7.08 -24.49 -6.23
CA ASP A 174 -6.99 -25.94 -6.48
C ASP A 174 -5.63 -26.56 -6.09
N LYS A 175 -4.55 -25.77 -6.11
CA LYS A 175 -3.18 -26.23 -5.82
C LYS A 175 -2.68 -25.82 -4.44
N THR A 176 -3.16 -24.69 -3.95
CA THR A 176 -2.71 -24.09 -2.68
C THR A 176 -3.65 -24.39 -1.52
N GLY A 177 -4.91 -24.71 -1.82
CA GLY A 177 -5.99 -24.77 -0.86
C GLY A 177 -6.25 -23.42 -0.18
N PRO A 178 -7.07 -23.41 0.87
CA PRO A 178 -7.37 -22.21 1.63
C PRO A 178 -6.15 -21.68 2.39
N ILE A 179 -5.96 -20.36 2.38
CA ILE A 179 -4.93 -19.66 3.16
C ILE A 179 -5.62 -18.61 4.04
N LEU A 180 -5.56 -18.78 5.35
CA LEU A 180 -6.33 -17.97 6.29
C LEU A 180 -5.42 -17.18 7.22
N LEU A 181 -5.63 -15.87 7.33
CA LEU A 181 -5.04 -15.07 8.42
C LEU A 181 -5.95 -15.19 9.64
N SER A 182 -5.42 -15.64 10.77
CA SER A 182 -6.23 -16.06 11.93
C SER A 182 -5.92 -15.29 13.19
N THR A 183 -6.99 -14.99 13.92
CA THR A 183 -6.97 -14.56 15.33
C THR A 183 -7.74 -15.53 16.23
N HIS A 184 -8.00 -16.75 15.75
CA HIS A 184 -8.61 -17.81 16.54
C HIS A 184 -7.78 -18.07 17.81
N TRP A 185 -8.44 -18.45 18.89
CA TRP A 185 -7.80 -18.68 20.20
C TRP A 185 -6.58 -19.60 20.15
N ASP A 186 -6.66 -20.68 19.36
CA ASP A 186 -5.58 -21.68 19.26
C ASP A 186 -4.57 -21.36 18.15
N SER A 187 -4.87 -20.40 17.27
CA SER A 187 -4.00 -19.96 16.16
C SER A 187 -3.92 -18.45 16.06
N TYR A 188 -3.76 -17.80 17.22
CA TYR A 188 -3.77 -16.35 17.32
C TYR A 188 -2.55 -15.72 16.65
N ASN A 189 -2.80 -14.77 15.75
CA ASN A 189 -1.78 -14.07 14.96
C ASN A 189 -0.94 -15.01 14.08
N GLN A 190 -1.61 -15.88 13.32
CA GLN A 190 -0.98 -16.89 12.47
C GLN A 190 -1.61 -16.92 11.08
N ILE A 191 -0.84 -17.36 10.07
CA ILE A 191 -1.41 -17.78 8.79
C ILE A 191 -1.57 -19.29 8.81
N LEU A 192 -2.78 -19.77 8.54
CA LEU A 192 -3.11 -21.16 8.33
C LEU A 192 -3.01 -21.47 6.83
N VAL A 193 -2.22 -22.46 6.46
CA VAL A 193 -2.10 -22.97 5.08
C VAL A 193 -2.63 -24.39 4.98
N SER A 194 -3.01 -24.81 3.78
CA SER A 194 -3.52 -26.18 3.57
C SER A 194 -2.39 -27.19 3.64
N SER A 195 -2.61 -28.30 4.35
CA SER A 195 -1.69 -29.45 4.36
C SER A 195 -1.54 -30.09 2.98
N GLU A 196 -2.49 -29.87 2.08
CA GLU A 196 -2.52 -30.43 0.73
C GLU A 196 -1.84 -29.53 -0.31
N MET A 197 -1.34 -28.34 0.08
CA MET A 197 -0.63 -27.42 -0.82
C MET A 197 0.53 -28.13 -1.54
N GLU A 198 0.74 -27.82 -2.83
CA GLU A 198 1.87 -28.36 -3.59
C GLU A 198 3.23 -28.03 -2.93
N ASN A 199 4.16 -28.98 -2.91
CA ASN A 199 5.42 -28.87 -2.16
C ASN A 199 6.29 -27.67 -2.58
N GLU A 200 6.28 -27.29 -3.86
CA GLU A 200 7.03 -26.13 -4.35
C GLU A 200 6.50 -24.82 -3.74
N MET A 201 5.17 -24.66 -3.70
CA MET A 201 4.48 -23.52 -3.06
C MET A 201 4.66 -23.51 -1.53
N LYS A 202 4.61 -24.69 -0.90
CA LYS A 202 4.77 -24.85 0.56
C LYS A 202 6.08 -24.23 1.05
N THR A 203 7.18 -24.45 0.34
CA THR A 203 8.51 -23.99 0.76
C THR A 203 8.56 -22.46 0.84
N ASN A 204 7.89 -21.77 -0.09
CA ASN A 204 7.79 -20.31 -0.08
C ASN A 204 6.95 -19.80 1.09
N TYR A 205 5.81 -20.44 1.37
CA TYR A 205 4.92 -20.06 2.48
C TYR A 205 5.42 -20.43 3.86
N LEU A 206 6.35 -21.39 3.97
CA LEU A 206 6.94 -21.79 5.26
C LEU A 206 7.94 -20.79 5.82
N SER A 207 8.43 -19.86 5.00
CA SER A 207 9.28 -18.79 5.49
C SER A 207 8.49 -17.90 6.46
N LEU A 208 8.95 -17.85 7.71
CA LEU A 208 8.39 -16.95 8.72
C LEU A 208 8.44 -15.51 8.20
N THR A 209 7.40 -14.75 8.49
CA THR A 209 7.26 -13.36 8.07
C THR A 209 7.07 -12.45 9.28
N ALA A 210 7.33 -11.16 9.08
CA ALA A 210 7.19 -10.17 10.14
C ALA A 210 5.74 -10.03 10.61
N GLY A 211 5.55 -9.63 11.87
CA GLY A 211 4.24 -9.35 12.45
C GLY A 211 3.40 -10.57 12.81
N LEU A 212 3.80 -11.79 12.40
CA LEU A 212 3.10 -13.03 12.71
C LEU A 212 3.87 -13.89 13.72
N ASN A 213 3.14 -14.73 14.46
CA ASN A 213 3.72 -15.69 15.38
C ASN A 213 4.32 -16.88 14.65
N GLN A 214 3.57 -17.45 13.70
CA GLN A 214 3.96 -18.62 12.92
C GLN A 214 3.03 -18.82 11.72
N ILE A 215 3.41 -19.74 10.84
CA ILE A 215 2.60 -20.23 9.72
C ILE A 215 2.40 -21.74 9.94
N THR A 216 1.15 -22.21 9.95
CA THR A 216 0.79 -23.59 10.34
C THR A 216 -0.07 -24.29 9.30
N PHE A 217 0.08 -25.61 9.19
CA PHE A 217 -0.68 -26.44 8.25
C PHE A 217 -1.98 -26.94 8.87
N ASP A 218 -3.01 -26.09 8.90
CA ASP A 218 -4.29 -26.47 9.51
C ASP A 218 -5.51 -25.81 8.87
N SER A 219 -5.37 -25.09 7.75
CA SER A 219 -6.49 -24.30 7.21
C SER A 219 -7.68 -25.16 6.79
N LYS A 220 -7.42 -26.24 6.03
CA LYS A 220 -8.47 -27.14 5.53
C LYS A 220 -9.22 -27.83 6.68
N LYS A 221 -8.48 -28.43 7.62
CA LYS A 221 -9.05 -29.09 8.80
C LYS A 221 -9.83 -28.11 9.67
N HIS A 222 -9.33 -26.88 9.86
CA HIS A 222 -10.05 -25.83 10.58
C HIS A 222 -11.38 -25.48 9.91
N LEU A 223 -11.40 -25.33 8.58
CA LEU A 223 -12.62 -25.02 7.85
C LEU A 223 -13.60 -26.20 7.82
N GLU A 224 -13.13 -27.44 7.66
CA GLU A 224 -13.97 -28.66 7.70
C GLU A 224 -14.64 -28.88 9.07
N GLN A 225 -14.06 -28.35 10.15
CA GLN A 225 -14.70 -28.35 11.48
C GLN A 225 -15.86 -27.35 11.59
N CYS A 226 -15.85 -26.31 10.76
CA CYS A 226 -16.79 -25.19 10.85
C CYS A 226 -17.85 -25.20 9.74
N PHE A 227 -17.53 -25.75 8.56
CA PHE A 227 -18.34 -25.68 7.36
C PHE A 227 -18.58 -27.06 6.74
N SER A 228 -19.74 -27.22 6.12
CA SER A 228 -20.04 -28.40 5.30
C SER A 228 -19.25 -28.39 4.00
N HIS A 229 -19.11 -29.56 3.37
CA HIS A 229 -18.39 -29.68 2.10
C HIS A 229 -18.97 -28.79 1.00
N GLN A 230 -20.29 -28.61 0.96
CA GLN A 230 -20.97 -27.72 0.02
C GLN A 230 -20.56 -26.25 0.23
N ASN A 231 -20.50 -25.80 1.49
CA ASN A 231 -20.04 -24.45 1.82
C ASN A 231 -18.58 -24.22 1.42
N LEU A 232 -17.71 -25.23 1.61
CA LEU A 232 -16.31 -25.14 1.21
C LEU A 232 -16.16 -25.01 -0.31
N GLN A 233 -16.87 -25.85 -1.08
CA GLN A 233 -16.88 -25.75 -2.55
C GLN A 233 -17.38 -24.37 -3.00
N TYR A 234 -18.44 -23.87 -2.38
CA TYR A 234 -18.97 -22.54 -2.67
C TYR A 234 -17.95 -21.43 -2.39
N ILE A 235 -17.21 -21.49 -1.27
CA ILE A 235 -16.14 -20.54 -0.95
C ILE A 235 -15.02 -20.59 -2.00
N GLU A 236 -14.62 -21.79 -2.43
CA GLU A 236 -13.59 -21.95 -3.47
C GLU A 236 -14.04 -21.35 -4.80
N GLU A 237 -15.26 -21.64 -5.24
CA GLU A 237 -15.87 -21.06 -6.45
C GLU A 237 -15.95 -19.54 -6.37
N LEU A 238 -16.33 -18.99 -5.20
CA LEU A 238 -16.37 -17.55 -4.95
C LEU A 238 -14.98 -16.92 -5.13
N VAL A 239 -13.94 -17.50 -4.53
CA VAL A 239 -12.56 -16.98 -4.66
C VAL A 239 -12.09 -17.01 -6.12
N LEU A 240 -12.37 -18.10 -6.84
CA LEU A 240 -12.05 -18.22 -8.26
C LEU A 240 -12.81 -17.21 -9.13
N LYS A 241 -14.09 -16.95 -8.81
CA LYS A 241 -14.90 -15.92 -9.46
C LYS A 241 -14.29 -14.54 -9.25
N LEU A 242 -13.99 -14.18 -8.01
CA LEU A 242 -13.32 -12.90 -7.70
C LEU A 242 -12.00 -12.79 -8.46
N LYS A 243 -11.19 -13.86 -8.48
CA LYS A 243 -9.90 -13.89 -9.17
C LYS A 243 -10.06 -13.57 -10.66
N ARG A 244 -11.02 -14.20 -11.33
CA ARG A 244 -11.33 -13.96 -12.75
C ARG A 244 -11.73 -12.51 -13.03
N VAL A 245 -12.57 -11.94 -12.17
CA VAL A 245 -13.00 -10.54 -12.29
C VAL A 245 -11.81 -9.61 -12.11
N TYR A 246 -11.10 -9.69 -10.97
CA TYR A 246 -10.02 -8.77 -10.66
C TYR A 246 -8.78 -8.92 -11.56
N SER A 247 -8.52 -10.09 -12.13
CA SER A 247 -7.42 -10.29 -13.08
C SER A 247 -7.66 -9.61 -14.43
N THR A 248 -8.92 -9.29 -14.78
CA THR A 248 -9.31 -8.73 -16.09
C THR A 248 -9.74 -7.26 -16.03
N ILE A 249 -9.72 -6.66 -14.85
CA ILE A 249 -10.08 -5.26 -14.68
C ILE A 249 -8.94 -4.35 -15.17
N ASP A 250 -9.32 -3.41 -16.02
CA ASP A 250 -8.51 -2.24 -16.34
C ASP A 250 -8.65 -1.20 -15.23
N TYR A 251 -7.56 -0.53 -14.89
CA TYR A 251 -7.57 0.54 -13.89
C TYR A 251 -6.53 1.59 -14.25
N ASP A 252 -6.77 2.82 -13.80
CA ASP A 252 -5.83 3.92 -13.93
C ASP A 252 -4.89 3.94 -12.70
N PRO A 253 -3.58 3.74 -12.85
CA PRO A 253 -2.63 3.83 -11.74
C PRO A 253 -2.59 5.22 -11.07
N MET A 254 -3.08 6.28 -11.70
CA MET A 254 -3.23 7.60 -11.10
C MET A 254 -4.54 7.76 -10.31
N TYR A 255 -5.54 6.94 -10.60
CA TYR A 255 -6.86 6.98 -9.98
C TYR A 255 -7.30 5.59 -9.55
N LEU A 256 -6.71 5.07 -8.46
CA LEU A 256 -6.94 3.70 -7.97
C LEU A 256 -8.42 3.39 -7.63
N PHE A 257 -9.24 4.41 -7.40
CA PHE A 257 -10.68 4.23 -7.22
C PHE A 257 -11.35 3.62 -8.47
N SER A 258 -10.75 3.75 -9.66
CA SER A 258 -11.24 3.08 -10.87
C SER A 258 -11.29 1.55 -10.72
N ILE A 259 -10.45 0.95 -9.87
CA ILE A 259 -10.48 -0.49 -9.56
C ILE A 259 -11.87 -0.89 -9.06
N LEU A 260 -12.41 -0.12 -8.11
CA LEU A 260 -13.71 -0.38 -7.49
C LEU A 260 -14.86 -0.12 -8.46
N ILE A 261 -14.79 0.97 -9.23
CA ILE A 261 -15.80 1.30 -10.25
C ILE A 261 -15.90 0.18 -11.29
N ASN A 262 -14.75 -0.25 -11.82
CA ASN A 262 -14.73 -1.25 -12.88
C ASN A 262 -15.06 -2.65 -12.35
N ALA A 263 -14.70 -2.96 -11.10
CA ALA A 263 -15.15 -4.17 -10.42
C ALA A 263 -16.68 -4.20 -10.28
N ALA A 264 -17.29 -3.12 -9.80
CA ALA A 264 -18.74 -3.02 -9.66
C ALA A 264 -19.46 -3.23 -11.00
N LEU A 265 -18.94 -2.64 -12.08
CA LEU A 265 -19.50 -2.83 -13.42
C LEU A 265 -19.43 -4.30 -13.87
N ARG A 266 -18.31 -4.99 -13.63
CA ARG A 266 -18.16 -6.42 -13.96
C ARG A 266 -19.11 -7.30 -13.14
N PHE A 267 -19.20 -7.08 -11.83
CA PHE A 267 -20.10 -7.84 -10.98
C PHE A 267 -21.57 -7.66 -11.36
N ARG A 268 -22.00 -6.44 -11.76
CA ARG A 268 -23.37 -6.24 -12.26
C ARG A 268 -23.67 -6.95 -13.58
N LEU A 269 -22.67 -7.14 -14.44
CA LEU A 269 -22.84 -7.84 -15.71
C LEU A 269 -22.88 -9.36 -15.52
N GLU A 270 -22.15 -9.89 -14.55
CA GLU A 270 -22.14 -11.32 -14.22
C GLU A 270 -23.32 -11.74 -13.31
N ILE A 271 -23.86 -10.82 -12.53
CA ILE A 271 -25.00 -11.07 -11.63
C ILE A 271 -26.29 -10.67 -12.35
N SER A 272 -26.98 -11.65 -12.92
CA SER A 272 -28.35 -11.54 -13.44
C SER A 272 -29.34 -11.26 -12.29
N SER A 273 -29.39 -10.01 -11.82
CA SER A 273 -30.35 -9.46 -10.85
C SER A 273 -30.33 -9.96 -9.39
N SER A 274 -30.69 -9.02 -8.50
CA SER A 274 -31.11 -9.19 -7.10
C SER A 274 -29.98 -9.58 -6.13
N ASN A 275 -29.71 -8.94 -5.00
CA ASN A 275 -30.45 -7.99 -4.17
C ASN A 275 -29.42 -7.11 -3.46
N VAL A 276 -29.28 -5.84 -3.82
CA VAL A 276 -28.82 -4.86 -2.82
C VAL A 276 -30.04 -4.65 -1.92
N GLN A 277 -30.25 -5.57 -0.97
CA GLN A 277 -31.25 -5.37 0.07
C GLN A 277 -30.83 -4.10 0.81
N LYS A 278 -31.53 -3.00 0.54
CA LYS A 278 -31.68 -1.92 1.50
C LYS A 278 -32.31 -2.54 2.74
N VAL A 279 -31.49 -3.01 3.67
CA VAL A 279 -31.96 -3.19 5.03
C VAL A 279 -32.11 -1.78 5.58
N GLU A 280 -33.35 -1.29 5.68
CA GLU A 280 -33.66 -0.12 6.47
C GLU A 280 -33.31 -0.44 7.93
N ARG A 281 -32.06 -0.19 8.31
CA ARG A 281 -31.56 -0.48 9.66
C ARG A 281 -32.07 0.61 10.60
N ARG A 282 -32.71 0.19 11.69
CA ARG A 282 -33.23 1.09 12.73
C ARG A 282 -32.08 1.93 13.32
N ASN A 283 -32.33 3.23 13.50
CA ASN A 283 -31.44 4.18 14.17
C ASN A 283 -31.49 4.02 15.69
N GLU A 284 -31.34 2.78 16.19
CA GLU A 284 -31.10 2.56 17.61
C GLU A 284 -29.60 2.77 17.88
N LYS A 285 -29.28 3.52 18.95
CA LYS A 285 -27.90 3.66 19.44
C LYS A 285 -27.47 2.30 20.03
N MET A 286 -26.77 1.53 19.22
CA MET A 286 -26.17 0.26 19.63
C MET A 286 -24.73 0.48 20.12
N PRO A 287 -24.18 -0.40 20.98
CA PRO A 287 -22.85 -0.21 21.56
C PRO A 287 -21.71 -0.39 20.55
N LYS A 288 -21.93 -1.07 19.42
CA LYS A 288 -20.98 -1.20 18.31
C LYS A 288 -21.67 -1.21 16.96
N GLU A 289 -20.93 -0.87 15.90
CA GLU A 289 -21.40 -0.94 14.51
C GLU A 289 -21.14 -2.34 13.92
N SER A 290 -22.05 -2.85 13.09
CA SER A 290 -21.84 -4.14 12.41
C SER A 290 -20.99 -3.93 11.17
N ILE A 291 -19.77 -4.48 11.18
CA ILE A 291 -18.87 -4.50 10.01
C ILE A 291 -19.31 -5.57 9.02
N PHE A 292 -19.77 -6.72 9.51
CA PHE A 292 -20.16 -7.88 8.71
C PHE A 292 -21.68 -8.04 8.77
N LEU A 293 -22.30 -8.49 7.68
CA LEU A 293 -23.75 -8.71 7.67
C LEU A 293 -24.13 -9.81 8.66
N SER A 294 -23.30 -10.85 8.75
CA SER A 294 -23.47 -11.98 9.66
C SER A 294 -23.29 -11.63 11.14
N ALA A 295 -22.82 -10.43 11.47
CA ALA A 295 -22.59 -9.97 12.83
C ALA A 295 -23.74 -9.11 13.40
N GLU A 296 -24.70 -8.69 12.57
CA GLU A 296 -25.82 -7.81 12.98
C GLU A 296 -26.58 -8.29 14.22
N PRO A 297 -26.87 -9.60 14.40
CA PRO A 297 -27.60 -10.07 15.58
C PRO A 297 -26.85 -9.85 16.91
N ARG A 298 -25.55 -9.51 16.87
CA ARG A 298 -24.65 -9.43 18.02
C ARG A 298 -24.18 -8.01 18.33
N MET A 299 -24.79 -7.01 17.72
CA MET A 299 -24.45 -5.59 17.93
C MET A 299 -24.64 -5.11 19.37
N ASN A 300 -25.43 -5.81 20.19
CA ASN A 300 -25.69 -5.44 21.59
C ASN A 300 -24.71 -6.06 22.61
N SER A 301 -23.76 -6.88 22.14
CA SER A 301 -22.79 -7.57 23.01
C SER A 301 -21.39 -7.06 22.74
N LEU A 302 -20.58 -6.88 23.79
CA LEU A 302 -19.15 -6.59 23.69
C LEU A 302 -18.38 -7.67 24.43
N VAL A 303 -17.34 -8.20 23.80
CA VAL A 303 -16.42 -9.16 24.40
C VAL A 303 -15.14 -8.43 24.79
N ASP A 304 -14.79 -8.51 26.07
CA ASP A 304 -13.54 -7.95 26.58
C ASP A 304 -12.32 -8.66 26.00
N TRP A 305 -11.22 -7.92 25.91
CA TRP A 305 -9.96 -8.48 25.43
C TRP A 305 -9.40 -9.51 26.43
N PRO A 306 -9.13 -10.76 26.02
CA PRO A 306 -8.67 -11.79 26.95
C PRO A 306 -7.29 -11.48 27.52
N GLU A 307 -7.11 -11.69 28.83
CA GLU A 307 -5.82 -11.44 29.51
C GLU A 307 -4.65 -12.25 28.94
N ASN A 308 -4.95 -13.45 28.43
CA ASN A 308 -3.97 -14.35 27.83
C ASN A 308 -3.30 -13.75 26.57
N PHE A 309 -3.97 -12.82 25.88
CA PHE A 309 -3.44 -12.12 24.71
C PHE A 309 -2.96 -10.73 25.10
N ARG A 310 -1.85 -10.66 25.83
CA ARG A 310 -1.34 -9.39 26.36
C ARG A 310 -0.96 -8.42 25.23
N ARG A 311 -1.65 -7.28 25.19
CA ARG A 311 -1.31 -6.15 24.33
C ARG A 311 -0.07 -5.43 24.84
N ARG A 312 0.80 -5.01 23.93
CA ARG A 312 2.03 -4.27 24.19
C ARG A 312 2.07 -3.01 23.35
N THR A 313 2.86 -2.04 23.75
CA THR A 313 3.15 -0.89 22.88
C THR A 313 4.19 -1.28 21.84
N LYS A 314 4.14 -0.63 20.67
CA LYS A 314 5.16 -0.80 19.61
C LYS A 314 6.58 -0.62 20.15
N ILE A 315 6.77 0.40 21.00
CA ILE A 315 8.07 0.77 21.57
C ILE A 315 8.60 -0.31 22.52
N GLU A 316 7.75 -0.88 23.38
CA GLU A 316 8.14 -1.97 24.27
C GLU A 316 8.67 -3.18 23.49
N LEU A 317 8.01 -3.53 22.39
CA LEU A 317 8.45 -4.64 21.55
C LEU A 317 9.74 -4.36 20.82
N GLU A 318 9.85 -3.20 20.15
CA GLU A 318 11.04 -2.83 19.39
C GLU A 318 12.29 -2.68 20.28
N THR A 319 12.12 -2.21 21.52
CA THR A 319 13.23 -2.08 22.49
C THR A 319 13.64 -3.40 23.13
N SER A 320 12.74 -4.39 23.19
CA SER A 320 13.03 -5.71 23.76
C SER A 320 13.90 -6.61 22.85
N VAL A 321 14.01 -6.28 21.56
CA VAL A 321 14.80 -7.05 20.61
C VAL A 321 16.29 -6.75 20.79
N VAL A 322 17.03 -7.71 21.33
CA VAL A 322 18.50 -7.64 21.38
C VAL A 322 19.03 -7.71 19.95
N GLN A 323 19.56 -6.60 19.44
CA GLN A 323 20.18 -6.53 18.12
C GLN A 323 21.46 -7.40 18.11
N VAL A 324 21.30 -8.67 17.74
CA VAL A 324 22.46 -9.50 17.41
C VAL A 324 22.99 -8.98 16.09
N LYS A 325 24.20 -8.37 16.11
CA LYS A 325 24.94 -8.03 14.90
C LYS A 325 25.29 -9.32 14.14
N SER A 326 24.34 -9.85 13.37
CA SER A 326 24.57 -11.03 12.54
C SER A 326 25.34 -10.60 11.28
N LYS A 327 26.49 -11.25 11.05
CA LYS A 327 27.35 -11.07 9.85
C LYS A 327 26.71 -11.63 8.55
N ILE A 328 25.48 -12.12 8.61
CA ILE A 328 24.90 -13.04 7.60
C ILE A 328 24.42 -12.29 6.34
N TYR A 329 24.22 -10.96 6.41
CA TYR A 329 24.01 -10.10 5.25
C TYR A 329 25.03 -8.95 5.20
N GLN A 330 26.31 -9.29 5.30
CA GLN A 330 27.31 -8.54 4.57
C GLN A 330 27.34 -9.15 3.17
N PRO A 331 26.81 -8.49 2.11
CA PRO A 331 27.31 -8.83 0.77
C PRO A 331 28.84 -8.80 0.90
N LYS A 332 29.56 -9.79 0.33
CA LYS A 332 31.02 -9.72 0.24
C LYS A 332 31.32 -8.29 -0.18
N GLU A 333 31.91 -7.52 0.72
CA GLU A 333 32.54 -6.27 0.33
C GLU A 333 33.51 -6.75 -0.74
N ALA A 334 33.15 -6.55 -2.01
CA ALA A 334 34.18 -6.47 -3.02
C ALA A 334 35.17 -5.49 -2.38
N GLU A 335 36.40 -5.94 -2.18
CA GLU A 335 37.51 -5.08 -1.81
C GLU A 335 37.55 -3.98 -2.86
N LYS A 336 36.76 -2.93 -2.64
CA LYS A 336 36.99 -1.65 -3.24
C LYS A 336 38.27 -1.25 -2.55
N GLU A 337 39.38 -1.46 -3.25
CA GLU A 337 40.63 -0.80 -2.92
C GLU A 337 40.26 0.61 -2.44
N PRO A 338 40.64 0.99 -1.22
CA PRO A 338 40.35 2.31 -0.75
C PRO A 338 41.01 3.25 -1.75
N ILE A 339 40.18 3.91 -2.56
CA ILE A 339 40.64 5.05 -3.33
C ILE A 339 41.22 5.97 -2.28
N ARG A 340 42.55 6.09 -2.26
CA ARG A 340 43.24 7.06 -1.43
C ARG A 340 42.78 8.42 -1.92
N VAL A 341 41.70 8.90 -1.31
CA VAL A 341 41.27 10.29 -1.42
C VAL A 341 42.44 11.08 -0.87
N LYS A 342 43.20 11.71 -1.77
CA LYS A 342 44.13 12.78 -1.38
C LYS A 342 43.34 13.73 -0.50
N GLU A 343 43.86 13.99 0.69
CA GLU A 343 43.30 14.93 1.66
C GLU A 343 42.76 16.18 0.95
N PHE A 344 41.44 16.26 0.78
CA PHE A 344 40.81 17.51 0.43
C PHE A 344 40.75 18.31 1.72
N ARG A 345 41.71 19.23 1.87
CA ARG A 345 41.59 20.38 2.75
C ARG A 345 40.51 21.30 2.16
N GLY A 346 39.25 20.94 2.40
CA GLY A 346 38.09 21.79 2.16
C GLY A 346 37.40 22.04 3.50
N GLU A 347 37.14 23.31 3.80
CA GLU A 347 36.60 23.81 5.06
C GLU A 347 35.34 23.05 5.53
N GLN A 348 35.24 22.85 6.84
CA GLN A 348 34.12 22.19 7.51
C GLN A 348 32.77 22.76 7.06
N GLU A 349 31.92 21.92 6.46
CA GLU A 349 30.54 22.27 6.15
C GLU A 349 29.76 22.52 7.45
N VAL A 350 29.50 23.79 7.74
CA VAL A 350 28.58 24.21 8.79
C VAL A 350 27.14 23.97 8.31
N PHE A 351 26.43 23.04 8.95
CA PHE A 351 24.99 22.85 8.77
C PHE A 351 24.24 24.19 8.97
N LYS A 352 23.65 24.75 7.90
CA LYS A 352 22.74 25.91 7.98
C LYS A 352 21.30 25.47 7.72
N ILE A 353 20.45 25.73 8.71
CA ILE A 353 18.99 25.46 8.73
C ILE A 353 18.30 26.18 7.55
N ARG A 354 17.23 25.57 7.00
CA ARG A 354 16.41 25.98 5.84
C ARG A 354 15.65 27.32 5.99
N SER A 355 16.28 28.36 6.53
CA SER A 355 15.73 29.71 6.63
C SER A 355 16.60 30.76 5.92
N MET A 356 17.40 30.35 4.93
CA MET A 356 18.01 31.30 4.02
C MET A 356 16.96 31.75 3.00
N LYS A 357 16.50 33.00 3.15
CA LYS A 357 15.83 33.74 2.08
C LYS A 357 16.67 33.59 0.82
N ARG A 358 16.06 33.18 -0.30
CA ARG A 358 16.71 33.10 -1.60
C ARG A 358 17.39 34.43 -1.93
N PRO A 359 18.57 34.42 -2.58
CA PRO A 359 19.28 35.65 -2.89
C PRO A 359 18.42 36.53 -3.79
N VAL A 360 18.39 37.83 -3.52
CA VAL A 360 17.78 38.81 -4.43
C VAL A 360 18.82 39.11 -5.50
N VAL A 361 18.44 38.95 -6.77
CA VAL A 361 19.32 39.17 -7.93
C VAL A 361 18.70 40.17 -8.89
N GLU A 362 19.55 40.92 -9.58
CA GLU A 362 19.11 41.88 -10.58
C GLU A 362 18.54 41.17 -11.81
N VAL A 363 17.43 41.69 -12.34
CA VAL A 363 16.84 41.18 -13.59
C VAL A 363 17.71 41.61 -14.76
N LYS A 364 18.39 40.64 -15.36
CA LYS A 364 19.24 40.83 -16.54
C LYS A 364 18.46 40.47 -17.80
N THR A 365 18.72 41.17 -18.89
CA THR A 365 18.18 40.79 -20.20
C THR A 365 18.81 39.47 -20.65
N LEU A 366 17.97 38.57 -21.17
CA LEU A 366 18.45 37.28 -21.69
C LEU A 366 19.40 37.49 -22.88
N PRO A 367 20.53 36.79 -22.93
CA PRO A 367 21.38 36.78 -24.12
C PRO A 367 20.65 36.11 -25.28
N ILE A 368 21.09 36.38 -26.51
CA ILE A 368 20.54 35.72 -27.70
C ILE A 368 20.91 34.24 -27.64
N ILE A 369 19.90 33.39 -27.55
CA ILE A 369 20.08 31.93 -27.55
C ILE A 369 20.25 31.48 -29.02
N PRO A 370 21.35 30.80 -29.37
CA PRO A 370 21.58 30.32 -30.72
C PRO A 370 20.48 29.31 -31.13
N THR A 371 20.10 29.27 -32.40
CA THR A 371 18.97 28.45 -32.87
C THR A 371 19.39 27.31 -33.79
N SER A 372 20.69 27.11 -34.00
CA SER A 372 21.24 26.19 -35.01
C SER A 372 21.68 24.85 -34.44
N ASN A 373 22.01 24.76 -33.14
CA ASN A 373 22.62 23.58 -32.53
C ASN A 373 22.19 23.41 -31.08
N SER A 374 21.75 22.21 -30.71
CA SER A 374 21.29 21.86 -29.35
C SER A 374 22.39 21.98 -28.28
N LEU A 375 23.65 21.70 -28.64
CA LEU A 375 24.77 21.86 -27.70
C LEU A 375 25.03 23.34 -27.37
N ASP A 376 25.04 24.19 -28.40
CA ASP A 376 25.27 25.62 -28.23
C ASP A 376 24.13 26.27 -27.42
N ILE A 377 22.89 25.82 -27.63
CA ILE A 377 21.73 26.20 -26.82
C ILE A 377 21.98 25.86 -25.34
N LEU A 378 22.34 24.62 -25.04
CA LEU A 378 22.53 24.15 -23.66
C LEU A 378 23.71 24.85 -22.96
N LEU A 379 24.79 25.15 -23.68
CA LEU A 379 25.92 25.92 -23.15
C LEU A 379 25.51 27.35 -22.77
N VAL A 380 24.66 28.00 -23.56
CA VAL A 380 24.11 29.32 -23.21
C VAL A 380 23.19 29.24 -22.00
N ILE A 381 22.38 28.19 -21.86
CA ILE A 381 21.56 27.98 -20.65
C ILE A 381 22.43 27.79 -19.41
N LYS A 382 23.51 27.01 -19.51
CA LYS A 382 24.47 26.84 -18.42
C LYS A 382 25.08 28.18 -18.00
N ASP A 383 25.51 28.99 -18.96
CA ASP A 383 26.07 30.32 -18.71
C ASP A 383 25.06 31.28 -18.06
N ILE A 384 23.78 31.23 -18.44
CA ILE A 384 22.70 32.00 -17.79
C ILE A 384 22.53 31.60 -16.31
N VAL A 385 22.60 30.31 -16.00
CA VAL A 385 22.53 29.82 -14.61
C VAL A 385 23.77 30.25 -13.83
N ASP A 386 24.96 30.15 -14.44
CA ASP A 386 26.23 30.52 -13.80
C ASP A 386 26.34 32.03 -13.53
N LYS A 387 25.73 32.88 -14.37
CA LYS A 387 25.70 34.35 -14.23
C LYS A 387 24.65 34.89 -13.26
N ASP A 388 24.03 34.03 -12.45
CA ASP A 388 23.08 34.40 -11.39
C ASP A 388 21.89 35.22 -11.90
N TYR A 389 21.29 34.80 -13.02
CA TYR A 389 20.02 35.35 -13.48
C TYR A 389 18.90 35.02 -12.48
N ASP A 390 17.84 35.84 -12.46
CA ASP A 390 16.66 35.52 -11.66
C ASP A 390 15.98 34.24 -12.18
N ILE A 391 15.36 33.50 -11.25
CA ILE A 391 14.73 32.20 -11.51
C ILE A 391 13.75 32.30 -12.67
N LYS A 392 12.98 33.40 -12.76
CA LYS A 392 11.99 33.58 -13.81
C LYS A 392 12.63 33.75 -15.19
N SER A 393 13.73 34.49 -15.27
CA SER A 393 14.54 34.59 -16.50
C SER A 393 15.18 33.25 -16.88
N ILE A 394 15.69 32.49 -15.91
CA ILE A 394 16.20 31.12 -16.15
C ILE A 394 15.08 30.22 -16.71
N GLY A 395 13.86 30.30 -16.14
CA GLY A 395 12.69 29.59 -16.64
C GLY A 395 12.33 29.96 -18.08
N ARG A 396 12.37 31.25 -18.44
CA ARG A 396 12.15 31.71 -19.82
C ARG A 396 13.24 31.22 -20.78
N ALA A 397 14.50 31.23 -20.36
CA ALA A 397 15.60 30.72 -21.17
C ALA A 397 15.43 29.21 -21.46
N LEU A 398 15.04 28.42 -20.45
CA LEU A 398 14.74 27.00 -20.60
C LEU A 398 13.54 26.74 -21.51
N GLU A 399 12.53 27.60 -21.50
CA GLU A 399 11.37 27.52 -22.38
C GLU A 399 11.77 27.72 -23.84
N ILE A 400 12.54 28.77 -24.12
CA ILE A 400 13.09 29.06 -25.45
C ILE A 400 13.99 27.92 -25.93
N ALA A 401 14.90 27.44 -25.08
CA ALA A 401 15.78 26.32 -25.39
C ALA A 401 15.00 25.04 -25.70
N ARG A 402 13.98 24.71 -24.91
CA ARG A 402 13.12 23.56 -25.13
C ARG A 402 12.47 23.62 -26.50
N ASP A 403 11.93 24.77 -26.88
CA ASP A 403 11.18 24.91 -28.14
C ASP A 403 12.11 24.77 -29.36
N TYR A 404 13.34 25.30 -29.31
CA TYR A 404 14.34 25.10 -30.36
C TYR A 404 14.92 23.68 -30.38
N ILE A 405 15.17 23.07 -29.22
CA ILE A 405 15.67 21.68 -29.17
C ILE A 405 14.59 20.70 -29.63
N LYS A 406 13.30 20.98 -29.35
CA LYS A 406 12.17 20.18 -29.82
C LYS A 406 12.09 20.13 -31.35
N SER A 407 12.47 21.21 -32.04
CA SER A 407 12.53 21.19 -33.51
C SER A 407 13.71 20.40 -34.08
N MET A 408 14.69 20.02 -33.25
CA MET A 408 15.92 19.34 -33.68
C MET A 408 15.94 17.86 -33.30
N ILE A 409 15.32 17.46 -32.17
CA ILE A 409 15.50 16.14 -31.56
C ILE A 409 14.17 15.58 -31.04
N LEU A 410 13.89 14.30 -31.35
CA LEU A 410 12.65 13.57 -30.99
C LEU A 410 12.68 12.89 -29.60
N HIS A 411 13.73 13.08 -28.80
CA HIS A 411 13.87 12.43 -27.49
C HIS A 411 13.00 13.09 -26.40
N SER A 412 12.05 12.31 -25.86
CA SER A 412 11.01 12.75 -24.94
C SER A 412 11.49 13.18 -23.54
N ASN A 413 12.59 12.60 -23.05
CA ASN A 413 12.97 12.75 -21.63
C ASN A 413 13.59 14.12 -21.31
N VAL A 414 14.48 14.65 -22.16
CA VAL A 414 15.12 15.96 -21.93
C VAL A 414 14.08 17.09 -22.03
N LEU A 415 13.18 17.02 -23.01
CA LEU A 415 12.11 18.00 -23.20
C LEU A 415 11.11 18.00 -22.03
N TRP A 416 10.84 16.83 -21.46
CA TRP A 416 9.99 16.71 -20.28
C TRP A 416 10.63 17.34 -19.03
N GLU A 417 11.91 17.06 -18.77
CA GLU A 417 12.62 17.64 -17.63
C GLU A 417 12.77 19.16 -17.75
N MET A 418 13.08 19.67 -18.95
CA MET A 418 13.06 21.12 -19.21
C MET A 418 11.68 21.72 -18.91
N SER A 419 10.61 21.07 -19.35
CA SER A 419 9.23 21.54 -19.08
C SER A 419 8.91 21.56 -17.59
N ARG A 420 9.45 20.61 -16.81
CA ARG A 420 9.31 20.59 -15.35
C ARG A 420 9.97 21.83 -14.72
N TYR A 421 11.19 22.17 -15.12
CA TYR A 421 11.89 23.35 -14.61
C TYR A 421 11.22 24.67 -15.05
N VAL A 422 10.75 24.76 -16.30
CA VAL A 422 9.99 25.91 -16.80
C VAL A 422 8.77 26.16 -15.90
N ASN A 423 7.95 25.13 -15.67
CA ASN A 423 6.74 25.25 -14.85
C ASN A 423 7.05 25.63 -13.38
N LEU A 424 8.14 25.10 -12.84
CA LEU A 424 8.59 25.41 -11.48
C LEU A 424 9.03 26.87 -11.37
N TYR A 425 9.78 27.36 -12.35
CA TYR A 425 10.44 28.66 -12.31
C TYR A 425 9.56 29.83 -12.78
N GLN A 426 8.57 29.58 -13.64
CA GLN A 426 7.58 30.59 -14.04
C GLN A 426 6.70 31.08 -12.87
N ARG A 427 6.53 30.27 -11.82
CA ARG A 427 5.68 30.55 -10.65
C ARG A 427 6.38 31.35 -9.55
N VAL A 428 7.67 31.63 -9.70
CA VAL A 428 8.47 32.34 -8.69
C VAL A 428 8.38 33.85 -8.91
N GLU A 429 8.41 34.61 -7.80
CA GLU A 429 8.47 36.08 -7.83
C GLU A 429 9.71 36.57 -8.61
N PRO A 430 9.60 37.70 -9.34
CA PRO A 430 10.74 38.28 -10.03
C PRO A 430 11.83 38.70 -9.02
N ASN A 431 13.09 38.78 -9.49
CA ASN A 431 14.26 39.19 -8.71
C ASN A 431 14.71 38.16 -7.66
N VAL A 432 14.18 36.94 -7.68
CA VAL A 432 14.61 35.86 -6.80
C VAL A 432 15.60 34.96 -7.55
N GLY A 433 16.81 34.83 -7.04
CA GLY A 433 17.85 33.95 -7.58
C GLY A 433 17.79 32.54 -7.02
N LEU A 434 18.47 31.60 -7.68
CA LEU A 434 18.62 30.22 -7.19
C LEU A 434 19.49 30.19 -5.92
N GLY A 435 19.14 29.35 -4.96
CA GLY A 435 20.05 29.02 -3.87
C GLY A 435 21.30 28.29 -4.37
N SER A 436 22.42 28.35 -3.66
CA SER A 436 23.68 27.72 -4.09
C SER A 436 23.54 26.21 -4.39
N LYS A 437 22.69 25.52 -3.62
CA LYS A 437 22.36 24.11 -3.85
C LYS A 437 21.50 23.91 -5.11
N GLU A 438 20.46 24.72 -5.29
CA GLU A 438 19.57 24.65 -6.47
C GLU A 438 20.35 24.98 -7.76
N LYS A 439 21.27 25.95 -7.69
CA LYS A 439 22.18 26.30 -8.78
C LYS A 439 23.06 25.11 -9.16
N PHE A 440 23.71 24.47 -8.17
CA PHE A 440 24.54 23.29 -8.41
C PHE A 440 23.76 22.13 -9.05
N GLU A 441 22.58 21.81 -8.52
CA GLU A 441 21.72 20.73 -9.04
C GLU A 441 21.27 21.01 -10.48
N LEU A 442 20.91 22.26 -10.81
CA LEU A 442 20.50 22.65 -12.15
C LEU A 442 21.66 22.57 -13.16
N VAL A 443 22.86 23.03 -12.76
CA VAL A 443 24.06 22.93 -13.62
C VAL A 443 24.43 21.48 -13.87
N GLU A 444 24.41 20.62 -12.85
CA GLU A 444 24.68 19.19 -13.00
C GLU A 444 23.68 18.54 -13.98
N GLN A 445 22.41 18.96 -13.94
CA GLN A 445 21.40 18.46 -14.86
C GLN A 445 21.64 18.93 -16.30
N ILE A 446 22.02 20.20 -16.50
CA ILE A 446 22.37 20.72 -17.83
C ILE A 446 23.58 19.98 -18.40
N ASP A 447 24.59 19.65 -17.58
CA ASP A 447 25.75 18.86 -18.01
C ASP A 447 25.37 17.43 -18.42
N LYS A 448 24.39 16.81 -17.75
CA LYS A 448 23.83 15.52 -18.19
C LYS A 448 23.17 15.64 -19.56
N TRP A 449 22.42 16.72 -19.82
CA TRP A 449 21.81 16.96 -21.12
C TRP A 449 22.86 17.19 -22.21
N ILE A 450 23.91 17.98 -21.95
CA ILE A 450 25.02 18.21 -22.89
C ILE A 450 25.69 16.88 -23.25
N ASN A 451 26.01 16.04 -22.26
CA ASN A 451 26.65 14.74 -22.48
C ASN A 451 25.76 13.76 -23.26
N LEU A 452 24.44 13.86 -23.12
CA LEU A 452 23.50 13.04 -23.86
C LEU A 452 23.39 13.51 -25.32
N MET A 453 23.32 14.82 -25.54
CA MET A 453 23.26 15.40 -26.89
C MET A 453 24.56 15.21 -27.67
N SER A 454 25.73 15.27 -27.03
CA SER A 454 27.02 15.05 -27.68
C SER A 454 27.17 13.60 -28.15
N LYS A 455 26.64 12.63 -27.40
CA LYS A 455 26.60 11.22 -27.83
C LYS A 455 25.70 11.00 -29.04
N ILE A 456 24.57 11.71 -29.13
CA ILE A 456 23.62 11.60 -30.24
C ILE A 456 24.16 12.23 -31.53
N GLN A 457 24.98 13.29 -31.45
CA GLN A 457 25.60 13.88 -32.64
C GLN A 457 26.81 13.08 -33.17
N LEU A 458 27.38 12.18 -32.36
CA LEU A 458 28.49 11.30 -32.74
C LEU A 458 28.04 9.92 -33.24
N SER A 459 26.76 9.57 -33.05
CA SER A 459 26.10 8.36 -33.58
C SER A 459 25.36 8.67 -34.87
#